data_AF-D9PJD2-F1
#
_entry.id   AF-D9PJD2-F1
#
_cell.length_a   1.000
_cell.length_b   1.000
_cell.length_c   1.000
_cell.angle_alpha   90.00
_cell.angle_beta   90.00
_cell.angle_gamma   90.00
#
_symmetry.space_group_name_H-M   'P 1'
#
loop_
_entity.id
_entity.type
_entity.pdbx_description
1 polymer ?
#
loop_
_entity_poly.entity_id
_entity_poly.type
_entity_poly.pdbx_seq_one_letter_code
_entity_poly.pdbx_strand_id
1 'polypeptide(L)'
;MNIQYWIMKGALRNRQQDLEKIKSMINSAEVNAKVTQDIETDDNTATLVFREIYESIRQLGDVKLWLIGYEPQNHEVSMEILKEFDIKDKVKLNSLDRLKKIRHDINYRGFRASIGQAEEILEFWNKCGMEILRILKKEIKISDINCIIIHGCPSDAEKAMNSQTRTYDKHWMPWTKQQLISKGIKVETPLMPEPWQPDYEKFKKEFEKYNINKNSVLVGHSCGCAFLVRWLGETKKNISKLILVAPWKIPDKGDELRKNFYIYPIDKTIKNRVKKIVLFTSDDEEENGKKSLRIYNKDLDGKIIELKGHGHYTLGNMKTEKFPELIYEIIN
;
A
#
# COMPACT_ATOMS: atom_id res chain seq x y z
N MET A 1 -1.98 20.63 -11.28
CA MET A 1 -2.87 21.47 -10.46
C MET A 1 -2.13 22.04 -9.25
N ASN A 2 -2.27 23.34 -8.95
CA ASN A 2 -1.65 23.95 -7.77
C ASN A 2 -2.56 23.82 -6.52
N ILE A 3 -2.24 22.90 -5.62
CA ILE A 3 -3.02 22.63 -4.39
C ILE A 3 -3.08 23.86 -3.47
N GLN A 4 -1.97 24.58 -3.28
CA GLN A 4 -1.90 25.73 -2.38
C GLN A 4 -2.85 26.85 -2.83
N TYR A 5 -2.93 27.09 -4.14
CA TYR A 5 -3.88 28.04 -4.72
C TYR A 5 -5.33 27.70 -4.35
N TRP A 6 -5.72 26.43 -4.46
CA TRP A 6 -7.09 25.99 -4.15
C TRP A 6 -7.40 26.01 -2.65
N ILE A 7 -6.40 25.78 -1.79
CA ILE A 7 -6.54 25.99 -0.34
C ILE A 7 -6.77 27.47 -0.04
N MET A 8 -5.96 28.37 -0.61
CA MET A 8 -6.11 29.81 -0.42
C MET A 8 -7.46 30.35 -0.90
N LYS A 9 -8.03 29.74 -1.96
CA LYS A 9 -9.38 30.05 -2.44
C LYS A 9 -10.52 29.42 -1.62
N GLY A 10 -10.22 28.67 -0.56
CA GLY A 10 -11.22 27.98 0.25
C GLY A 10 -11.91 26.82 -0.47
N ALA A 11 -11.38 26.37 -1.61
CA ALA A 11 -11.93 25.26 -2.40
C ALA A 11 -11.45 23.89 -1.91
N LEU A 12 -10.33 23.84 -1.18
CA LEU A 12 -9.78 22.63 -0.55
C LEU A 12 -9.54 22.84 0.93
N ARG A 13 -9.79 21.79 1.72
CA ARG A 13 -9.44 21.73 3.14
C ARG A 13 -8.53 20.55 3.43
N ASN A 14 -7.50 20.73 4.26
CA ASN A 14 -6.69 19.63 4.77
C ASN A 14 -7.55 18.66 5.59
N ARG A 15 -7.42 17.36 5.34
CA ARG A 15 -8.15 16.33 6.07
C ARG A 15 -7.32 15.05 6.16
N GLN A 16 -7.45 14.34 7.27
CA GLN A 16 -6.89 12.99 7.36
C GLN A 16 -7.60 12.07 6.37
N GLN A 17 -6.83 11.18 5.74
CA GLN A 17 -7.35 10.19 4.80
C GLN A 17 -8.37 9.28 5.51
N ASP A 18 -9.55 9.12 4.90
CA ASP A 18 -10.62 8.24 5.36
C ASP A 18 -10.91 7.21 4.27
N LEU A 19 -10.26 6.04 4.39
CA LEU A 19 -10.34 4.99 3.38
C LEU A 19 -11.74 4.38 3.25
N GLU A 20 -12.53 4.35 4.33
CA GLU A 20 -13.90 3.82 4.27
C GLU A 20 -14.82 4.79 3.51
N LYS A 21 -14.69 6.10 3.76
CA LYS A 21 -15.36 7.12 2.95
C LYS A 21 -14.94 7.04 1.48
N ILE A 22 -13.64 6.92 1.20
CA ILE A 22 -13.10 6.81 -0.16
C ILE A 22 -13.66 5.57 -0.88
N LYS A 23 -13.69 4.41 -0.22
CA LYS A 23 -14.27 3.16 -0.76
C LYS A 23 -15.77 3.31 -1.05
N SER A 24 -16.51 3.99 -0.17
CA SER A 24 -17.93 4.29 -0.39
C SER A 24 -18.15 5.20 -1.61
N MET A 25 -17.37 6.27 -1.74
CA MET A 25 -17.47 7.22 -2.85
C MET A 25 -17.14 6.59 -4.21
N ILE A 26 -16.07 5.79 -4.29
CA ILE A 26 -15.70 5.13 -5.55
C ILE A 26 -16.74 4.08 -5.96
N ASN A 27 -17.32 3.37 -5.00
CA ASN A 27 -18.40 2.40 -5.26
C ASN A 27 -19.67 3.12 -5.73
N SER A 28 -20.04 4.24 -5.10
CA SER A 28 -21.16 5.09 -5.53
C SER A 28 -20.99 5.55 -6.98
N ALA A 29 -19.80 6.07 -7.33
CA ALA A 29 -19.53 6.54 -8.69
C ALA A 29 -19.65 5.42 -9.73
N GLU A 30 -19.11 4.24 -9.43
CA GLU A 30 -19.18 3.10 -10.34
C GLU A 30 -20.60 2.56 -10.51
N VAL A 31 -21.34 2.37 -9.42
CA VAL A 31 -22.70 1.83 -9.46
C VAL A 31 -23.65 2.80 -10.16
N ASN A 32 -23.60 4.09 -9.83
CA ASN A 32 -24.48 5.09 -10.43
C ASN A 32 -24.23 5.20 -11.93
N ALA A 33 -22.95 5.25 -12.35
CA ALA A 33 -22.64 5.29 -13.77
C ALA A 33 -23.12 4.02 -14.48
N LYS A 34 -22.85 2.83 -13.91
CA LYS A 34 -23.31 1.56 -14.50
C LYS A 34 -24.82 1.53 -14.72
N VAL A 35 -25.61 1.87 -13.69
CA VAL A 35 -27.08 1.90 -13.79
C VAL A 35 -27.53 2.93 -14.83
N THR A 36 -26.86 4.08 -14.89
CA THR A 36 -27.19 5.14 -15.85
C THR A 36 -26.93 4.70 -17.29
N GLN A 37 -25.92 3.87 -17.54
CA GLN A 37 -25.63 3.32 -18.88
C GLN A 37 -26.70 2.36 -19.39
N ASP A 38 -27.51 1.78 -18.49
CA ASP A 38 -28.62 0.88 -18.85
C ASP A 38 -29.90 1.67 -19.22
N ILE A 39 -29.91 3.00 -19.06
CA ILE A 39 -31.04 3.86 -19.41
C ILE A 39 -30.98 4.20 -20.91
N GLU A 40 -32.07 3.93 -21.62
CA GLU A 40 -32.23 4.37 -23.02
C GLU A 40 -32.15 5.90 -23.09
N THR A 41 -31.30 6.41 -23.99
CA THR A 41 -31.07 7.85 -24.13
C THR A 41 -32.03 8.43 -25.16
N ASP A 42 -33.02 9.17 -24.68
CA ASP A 42 -34.01 9.90 -25.48
C ASP A 42 -34.17 11.35 -24.98
N ASP A 43 -35.06 12.14 -25.57
CA ASP A 43 -35.28 13.55 -25.20
C ASP A 43 -35.76 13.76 -23.76
N ASN A 44 -36.36 12.74 -23.13
CA ASN A 44 -36.82 12.79 -21.74
C ASN A 44 -35.73 12.36 -20.75
N THR A 45 -34.87 11.42 -21.14
CA THR A 45 -33.84 10.85 -20.26
C THR A 45 -32.46 11.50 -20.42
N ALA A 46 -32.17 12.15 -21.55
CA ALA A 46 -30.84 12.72 -21.84
C ALA A 46 -30.30 13.64 -20.73
N THR A 47 -31.17 14.47 -20.13
CA THR A 47 -30.76 15.35 -19.03
C THR A 47 -30.40 14.59 -17.76
N LEU A 48 -31.14 13.52 -17.43
CA LEU A 48 -30.86 12.65 -16.30
C LEU A 48 -29.53 11.92 -16.52
N VAL A 49 -29.39 11.27 -17.68
CA VAL A 49 -28.18 10.55 -18.07
C VAL A 49 -26.96 11.46 -17.97
N PHE A 50 -27.05 12.68 -18.53
CA PHE A 50 -25.94 13.62 -18.47
C PHE A 50 -25.54 13.97 -17.03
N ARG A 51 -26.52 14.28 -16.17
CA ARG A 51 -26.28 14.67 -14.78
C ARG A 51 -25.64 13.53 -13.99
N GLU A 52 -26.18 12.32 -14.07
CA GLU A 52 -25.70 11.18 -13.27
C GLU A 52 -24.29 10.75 -13.66
N ILE A 53 -23.98 10.73 -14.97
CA ILE A 53 -22.62 10.46 -15.43
C ILE A 53 -21.67 11.59 -15.01
N TYR A 54 -22.09 12.85 -15.12
CA TYR A 54 -21.29 13.99 -14.68
C TYR A 54 -20.93 13.90 -13.19
N GLU A 55 -21.91 13.63 -12.33
CA GLU A 55 -21.68 13.51 -10.89
C GLU A 55 -20.79 12.31 -10.56
N SER A 56 -20.92 11.19 -11.30
CA SER A 56 -20.03 10.03 -11.18
C SER A 56 -18.58 10.40 -11.53
N ILE A 57 -18.35 11.13 -12.62
CA ILE A 57 -17.01 11.64 -13.01
C ILE A 57 -16.46 12.57 -11.93
N ARG A 58 -17.25 13.56 -11.50
CA ARG A 58 -16.86 14.51 -10.45
C ARG A 58 -16.45 13.80 -9.17
N GLN A 59 -17.19 12.75 -8.78
CA GLN A 59 -16.91 11.96 -7.58
C GLN A 59 -15.58 11.18 -7.69
N LEU A 60 -15.14 10.76 -8.88
CA LEU A 60 -13.78 10.24 -9.07
C LEU A 60 -12.71 11.29 -8.72
N GLY A 61 -12.98 12.55 -9.05
CA GLY A 61 -12.13 13.69 -8.68
C GLY A 61 -12.07 13.89 -7.17
N ASP A 62 -13.21 13.84 -6.50
CA ASP A 62 -13.26 13.89 -5.03
C ASP A 62 -12.45 12.74 -4.41
N VAL A 63 -12.61 11.51 -4.92
CA VAL A 63 -11.87 10.33 -4.47
C VAL A 63 -10.36 10.58 -4.56
N LYS A 64 -9.89 11.16 -5.67
CA LYS A 64 -8.46 11.51 -5.81
C LYS A 64 -8.02 12.50 -4.75
N LEU A 65 -8.78 13.57 -4.51
CA LEU A 65 -8.45 14.58 -3.51
C LEU A 65 -8.41 13.99 -2.10
N TRP A 66 -9.38 13.15 -1.74
CA TRP A 66 -9.40 12.47 -0.45
C TRP A 66 -8.21 11.53 -0.27
N LEU A 67 -7.80 10.81 -1.32
CA LEU A 67 -6.61 9.95 -1.30
C LEU A 67 -5.32 10.74 -0.97
N ILE A 68 -5.20 11.96 -1.49
CA ILE A 68 -4.04 12.83 -1.25
C ILE A 68 -4.20 13.76 -0.03
N GLY A 69 -5.23 13.57 0.80
CA GLY A 69 -5.39 14.27 2.08
C GLY A 69 -6.16 15.59 2.02
N TYR A 70 -7.01 15.78 1.00
CA TYR A 70 -7.81 17.00 0.83
C TYR A 70 -9.30 16.72 0.66
N GLU A 71 -10.11 17.55 1.28
CA GLU A 71 -11.57 17.55 1.13
C GLU A 71 -12.00 18.71 0.21
N PRO A 72 -12.63 18.42 -0.95
CA PRO A 72 -13.18 19.46 -1.82
C PRO A 72 -14.36 20.17 -1.17
N GLN A 73 -14.38 21.50 -1.28
CA GLN A 73 -15.50 22.36 -0.84
C GLN A 73 -16.40 22.79 -2.01
N ASN A 74 -15.96 22.57 -3.25
CA ASN A 74 -16.74 22.81 -4.45
C ASN A 74 -16.41 21.78 -5.54
N HIS A 75 -17.27 21.71 -6.55
CA HIS A 75 -17.13 20.74 -7.64
C HIS A 75 -16.03 21.11 -8.65
N GLU A 76 -15.57 22.36 -8.67
CA GLU A 76 -14.60 22.83 -9.66
C GLU A 76 -13.25 22.15 -9.46
N VAL A 77 -12.76 22.12 -8.21
CA VAL A 77 -11.47 21.50 -7.91
C VAL A 77 -11.49 19.99 -8.16
N SER A 78 -12.64 19.33 -7.96
CA SER A 78 -12.84 17.92 -8.27
C SER A 78 -12.71 17.63 -9.76
N MET A 79 -13.17 18.53 -10.62
CA MET A 79 -13.00 18.38 -12.07
C MET A 79 -11.56 18.70 -12.50
N GLU A 80 -10.94 19.69 -11.85
CA GLU A 80 -9.57 20.11 -12.19
C GLU A 80 -8.54 19.03 -11.88
N ILE A 81 -8.64 18.33 -10.74
CA ILE A 81 -7.70 17.25 -10.40
C ILE A 81 -7.75 16.09 -11.40
N LEU A 82 -8.87 15.88 -12.09
CA LEU A 82 -9.00 14.80 -13.07
C LEU A 82 -8.09 15.02 -14.29
N LYS A 83 -7.75 16.26 -14.61
CA LYS A 83 -6.85 16.61 -15.73
C LYS A 83 -5.41 16.14 -15.50
N GLU A 84 -5.05 15.84 -14.25
CA GLU A 84 -3.71 15.36 -13.88
C GLU A 84 -3.51 13.86 -14.14
N PHE A 85 -4.57 13.12 -14.42
CA PHE A 85 -4.46 11.69 -14.68
C PHE A 85 -3.72 11.42 -15.99
N ASP A 86 -2.84 10.42 -15.94
CA ASP A 86 -2.15 9.91 -17.11
C ASP A 86 -2.89 8.66 -17.61
N ILE A 87 -3.76 8.87 -18.60
CA ILE A 87 -4.63 7.86 -19.21
C ILE A 87 -4.42 7.82 -20.71
N LYS A 88 -4.84 6.73 -21.37
CA LYS A 88 -4.68 6.56 -22.81
C LYS A 88 -5.28 7.71 -23.63
N ASP A 89 -6.50 8.13 -23.29
CA ASP A 89 -7.23 9.20 -23.99
C ASP A 89 -7.10 10.57 -23.30
N LYS A 90 -5.91 10.89 -22.75
CA LYS A 90 -5.67 12.11 -21.95
C LYS A 90 -6.15 13.42 -22.59
N VAL A 91 -6.06 13.55 -23.92
CA VAL A 91 -6.52 14.75 -24.65
C VAL A 91 -8.01 15.02 -24.42
N LYS A 92 -8.83 13.96 -24.23
CA LYS A 92 -10.26 14.11 -23.93
C LYS A 92 -10.51 14.78 -22.59
N LEU A 93 -9.57 14.77 -21.63
CA LEU A 93 -9.74 15.47 -20.34
C LEU A 93 -9.92 16.99 -20.51
N ASN A 94 -9.51 17.57 -21.63
CA ASN A 94 -9.75 18.97 -21.95
C ASN A 94 -11.25 19.30 -22.13
N SER A 95 -12.11 18.30 -22.37
CA SER A 95 -13.56 18.51 -22.49
C SER A 95 -14.25 18.69 -21.13
N LEU A 96 -13.57 18.41 -20.01
CA LEU A 96 -14.13 18.53 -18.65
C LEU A 96 -14.69 19.93 -18.37
N ASP A 97 -14.05 20.99 -18.87
CA ASP A 97 -14.55 22.37 -18.68
C ASP A 97 -15.84 22.63 -19.45
N ARG A 98 -15.96 22.07 -20.66
CA ARG A 98 -17.18 22.15 -21.47
C ARG A 98 -18.31 21.36 -20.81
N LEU A 99 -18.03 20.14 -20.31
CA LEU A 99 -19.00 19.33 -19.57
C LEU A 99 -19.47 20.05 -18.29
N LYS A 100 -18.56 20.70 -17.56
CA LYS A 100 -18.88 21.53 -16.38
C LYS A 100 -19.84 22.66 -16.73
N LYS A 101 -19.62 23.34 -17.86
CA LYS A 101 -20.51 24.41 -18.34
C LYS A 101 -21.90 23.88 -18.69
N ILE A 102 -22.00 22.75 -19.40
CA ILE A 102 -23.28 22.12 -19.74
C ILE A 102 -24.04 21.73 -18.46
N ARG A 103 -23.37 21.09 -17.49
CA ARG A 103 -23.98 20.76 -16.19
C ARG A 103 -24.50 21.99 -15.45
N HIS A 104 -23.73 23.08 -15.46
CA HIS A 104 -24.14 24.34 -14.84
C HIS A 104 -25.39 24.92 -15.51
N ASP A 105 -25.42 24.97 -16.84
CA ASP A 105 -26.56 25.45 -17.63
C ASP A 105 -27.81 24.60 -17.36
N ILE A 106 -27.66 23.28 -17.31
CA ILE A 106 -28.74 22.34 -16.97
C ILE A 106 -29.29 22.57 -15.55
N ASN A 107 -28.43 22.82 -14.56
CA ASN A 107 -28.85 22.91 -13.16
C ASN A 107 -29.40 24.28 -12.77
N TYR A 108 -28.86 25.35 -13.33
CA TYR A 108 -29.15 26.72 -12.87
C TYR A 108 -29.89 27.58 -13.88
N ARG A 109 -29.96 27.18 -15.16
CA ARG A 109 -30.59 27.99 -16.21
C ARG A 109 -31.76 27.28 -16.91
N GLY A 110 -32.16 26.11 -16.42
CA GLY A 110 -33.32 25.36 -16.92
C GLY A 110 -33.11 24.72 -18.30
N PHE A 111 -31.88 24.64 -18.80
CA PHE A 111 -31.59 23.93 -20.05
C PHE A 111 -31.75 22.42 -19.90
N ARG A 112 -32.16 21.76 -20.98
CA ARG A 112 -32.12 20.29 -21.11
C ARG A 112 -30.90 19.88 -21.90
N ALA A 113 -30.28 18.77 -21.50
CA ALA A 113 -29.25 18.14 -22.33
C ALA A 113 -29.87 17.59 -23.61
N SER A 114 -29.16 17.72 -24.74
CA SER A 114 -29.52 16.98 -25.95
C SER A 114 -29.06 15.51 -25.86
N ILE A 115 -29.66 14.63 -26.67
CA ILE A 115 -29.22 13.23 -26.82
C ILE A 115 -27.71 13.17 -27.11
N GLY A 116 -27.21 13.98 -28.05
CA GLY A 116 -25.77 14.01 -28.37
C GLY A 116 -24.88 14.45 -27.21
N GLN A 117 -25.34 15.35 -26.32
CA GLN A 117 -24.58 15.71 -25.11
C GLN A 117 -24.54 14.56 -24.10
N ALA A 118 -25.64 13.82 -23.95
CA ALA A 118 -25.72 12.64 -23.10
C ALA A 118 -24.82 11.49 -23.64
N GLU A 119 -24.87 11.23 -24.94
CA GLU A 119 -24.00 10.27 -25.62
C GLU A 119 -22.52 10.65 -25.47
N GLU A 120 -22.19 11.94 -25.60
CA GLU A 120 -20.82 12.42 -25.46
C GLU A 120 -20.25 12.16 -24.06
N ILE A 121 -21.02 12.44 -23.00
CA ILE A 121 -20.54 12.22 -21.63
C ILE A 121 -20.50 10.73 -21.28
N LEU A 122 -21.40 9.91 -21.82
CA LEU A 122 -21.32 8.45 -21.75
C LEU A 122 -20.04 7.93 -22.43
N GLU A 123 -19.69 8.45 -23.61
CA GLU A 123 -18.44 8.11 -24.30
C GLU A 123 -17.23 8.53 -23.47
N PHE A 124 -17.27 9.73 -22.85
CA PHE A 124 -16.23 10.19 -21.94
C PHE A 124 -16.07 9.23 -20.75
N TRP A 125 -17.16 8.81 -20.12
CA TRP A 125 -17.11 7.84 -19.02
C TRP A 125 -16.48 6.51 -19.45
N ASN A 126 -16.93 5.95 -20.58
CA ASN A 126 -16.45 4.67 -21.07
C ASN A 126 -14.96 4.64 -21.38
N LYS A 127 -14.42 5.77 -21.88
CA LYS A 127 -12.99 5.90 -22.21
C LYS A 127 -12.18 6.36 -21.01
N CYS A 128 -12.46 7.57 -20.52
CA CYS A 128 -11.67 8.22 -19.48
C CYS A 128 -12.11 7.81 -18.07
N GLY A 129 -13.41 7.85 -17.78
CA GLY A 129 -13.96 7.56 -16.46
C GLY A 129 -13.61 6.16 -15.96
N MET A 130 -13.76 5.14 -16.82
CA MET A 130 -13.43 3.75 -16.50
C MET A 130 -11.93 3.52 -16.28
N GLU A 131 -11.06 4.22 -17.02
CA GLU A 131 -9.61 4.12 -16.82
C GLU A 131 -9.18 4.79 -15.50
N ILE A 132 -9.70 5.99 -15.22
CA ILE A 132 -9.49 6.70 -13.96
C ILE A 132 -10.01 5.87 -12.78
N LEU A 133 -11.20 5.27 -12.90
CA LEU A 133 -11.77 4.38 -11.90
C LEU A 133 -10.85 3.20 -11.58
N ARG A 134 -10.26 2.56 -12.59
CA ARG A 134 -9.31 1.45 -12.41
C ARG A 134 -8.04 1.91 -11.69
N ILE A 135 -7.48 3.06 -12.07
CA ILE A 135 -6.29 3.65 -11.43
C ILE A 135 -6.59 3.93 -9.95
N LEU A 136 -7.71 4.61 -9.67
CA LEU A 136 -8.12 4.96 -8.31
C LEU A 136 -8.36 3.71 -7.45
N LYS A 137 -9.03 2.67 -7.98
CA LYS A 137 -9.20 1.40 -7.26
C LYS A 137 -7.85 0.76 -6.90
N LYS A 138 -6.86 0.85 -7.79
CA LYS A 138 -5.50 0.36 -7.52
C LYS A 138 -4.83 1.19 -6.43
N GLU A 139 -4.90 2.52 -6.50
CA GLU A 139 -4.36 3.40 -5.46
C GLU A 139 -5.00 3.12 -4.09
N ILE A 140 -6.33 2.98 -4.02
CA ILE A 140 -7.06 2.65 -2.78
C ILE A 140 -6.58 1.32 -2.20
N LYS A 141 -6.45 0.28 -3.04
CA LYS A 141 -5.96 -1.02 -2.60
C LYS A 141 -4.54 -0.94 -2.04
N ILE A 142 -3.69 -0.08 -2.62
CA ILE A 142 -2.33 0.16 -2.12
C ILE A 142 -2.38 0.90 -0.79
N SER A 143 -3.18 1.95 -0.66
CA SER A 143 -3.32 2.71 0.60
C SER A 143 -3.94 1.91 1.74
N ASP A 144 -4.71 0.86 1.44
CA ASP A 144 -5.26 -0.06 2.45
C ASP A 144 -4.19 -1.00 3.05
N ILE A 145 -2.97 -1.03 2.48
CA ILE A 145 -1.84 -1.82 3.01
C ILE A 145 -1.28 -1.16 4.27
N ASN A 146 -1.09 -1.98 5.30
CA ASN A 146 -0.39 -1.60 6.52
C ASN A 146 0.91 -2.43 6.65
N CYS A 147 2.06 -1.84 6.33
CA CYS A 147 3.33 -2.56 6.31
C CYS A 147 4.11 -2.34 7.61
N ILE A 148 4.67 -3.41 8.16
CA ILE A 148 5.57 -3.33 9.31
C ILE A 148 6.85 -4.09 9.02
N ILE A 149 7.98 -3.44 9.21
CA ILE A 149 9.31 -3.99 8.92
C ILE A 149 10.07 -4.15 10.23
N ILE A 150 10.47 -5.38 10.56
CA ILE A 150 11.24 -5.74 11.74
C ILE A 150 12.69 -5.99 11.31
N HIS A 151 13.61 -5.24 11.91
CA HIS A 151 15.02 -5.32 11.62
C HIS A 151 15.71 -6.60 12.14
N GLY A 152 16.93 -6.84 11.67
CA GLY A 152 17.78 -7.92 12.16
C GLY A 152 18.42 -7.62 13.52
N CYS A 153 19.17 -8.59 14.04
CA CYS A 153 19.80 -8.51 15.35
C CYS A 153 21.31 -8.31 15.17
N PRO A 154 21.89 -7.18 15.60
CA PRO A 154 23.32 -6.98 15.54
C PRO A 154 24.06 -7.95 16.46
N SER A 155 25.31 -8.26 16.15
CA SER A 155 26.20 -9.04 17.04
C SER A 155 26.93 -8.19 18.08
N ASP A 156 27.00 -6.87 17.88
CA ASP A 156 27.80 -5.93 18.67
C ASP A 156 26.89 -4.93 19.38
N ALA A 157 26.85 -5.00 20.72
CA ALA A 157 25.97 -4.18 21.56
C ALA A 157 26.38 -2.70 21.54
N GLU A 158 27.68 -2.39 21.61
CA GLU A 158 28.17 -1.01 21.65
C GLU A 158 27.83 -0.27 20.34
N LYS A 159 28.07 -0.92 19.20
CA LYS A 159 27.67 -0.36 17.89
C LYS A 159 26.17 -0.23 17.74
N ALA A 160 25.41 -1.15 18.34
CA ALA A 160 23.95 -1.15 18.30
C ALA A 160 23.32 -0.04 19.15
N MET A 161 23.98 0.39 20.23
CA MET A 161 23.51 1.46 21.12
C MET A 161 23.83 2.86 20.59
N ASN A 162 24.91 3.01 19.80
CA ASN A 162 25.31 4.30 19.25
C ASN A 162 24.56 4.62 17.95
N SER A 163 23.74 5.68 17.95
CA SER A 163 22.91 6.09 16.81
C SER A 163 23.70 6.45 15.55
N GLN A 164 24.95 6.91 15.69
CA GLN A 164 25.82 7.24 14.55
C GLN A 164 26.34 5.96 13.87
N THR A 165 26.65 4.93 14.65
CA THR A 165 27.29 3.69 14.16
C THR A 165 26.32 2.52 13.95
N ARG A 166 25.10 2.59 14.50
CA ARG A 166 24.09 1.54 14.40
C ARG A 166 23.65 1.37 12.94
N THR A 167 23.59 0.14 12.46
CA THR A 167 23.30 -0.14 11.03
C THR A 167 22.13 -1.10 10.80
N TYR A 168 21.67 -1.84 11.81
CA TYR A 168 20.66 -2.88 11.64
C TYR A 168 19.31 -2.35 11.13
N ASP A 169 18.99 -1.09 11.43
CA ASP A 169 17.79 -0.37 10.99
C ASP A 169 18.03 0.51 9.76
N LYS A 170 19.26 0.51 9.22
CA LYS A 170 19.69 1.43 8.16
C LYS A 170 19.84 0.80 6.78
N HIS A 171 19.95 -0.52 6.64
CA HIS A 171 20.28 -1.22 5.38
C HIS A 171 19.43 -0.81 4.16
N TRP A 172 18.34 -1.53 3.89
CA TRP A 172 17.38 -1.21 2.82
C TRP A 172 16.08 -0.66 3.41
N MET A 173 15.92 -0.69 4.74
CA MET A 173 14.67 -0.37 5.42
C MET A 173 14.29 1.11 5.31
N PRO A 174 15.20 2.10 5.48
CA PRO A 174 14.85 3.52 5.29
C PRO A 174 14.42 3.81 3.86
N TRP A 175 15.17 3.30 2.87
CA TRP A 175 14.82 3.43 1.46
C TRP A 175 13.46 2.79 1.18
N THR A 176 13.24 1.56 1.64
CA THR A 176 11.98 0.84 1.45
C THR A 176 10.81 1.59 2.08
N LYS A 177 10.96 2.08 3.31
CA LYS A 177 9.96 2.90 4.00
C LYS A 177 9.61 4.14 3.18
N GLN A 178 10.61 4.88 2.69
CA GLN A 178 10.39 6.07 1.86
C GLN A 178 9.63 5.73 0.57
N GLN A 179 10.02 4.67 -0.13
CA GLN A 179 9.37 4.25 -1.37
C GLN A 179 7.90 3.86 -1.15
N LEU A 180 7.60 3.12 -0.09
CA LEU A 180 6.24 2.70 0.24
C LEU A 180 5.37 3.89 0.70
N ILE A 181 5.89 4.79 1.54
CA ILE A 181 5.18 6.01 1.97
C ILE A 181 4.86 6.89 0.76
N SER A 182 5.78 7.05 -0.19
CA SER A 182 5.54 7.82 -1.43
C SER A 182 4.41 7.24 -2.29
N LYS A 183 4.05 5.96 -2.09
CA LYS A 183 2.95 5.27 -2.76
C LYS A 183 1.66 5.27 -1.91
N GLY A 184 1.64 6.02 -0.81
CA GLY A 184 0.48 6.13 0.08
C GLY A 184 0.29 4.93 1.01
N ILE A 185 1.31 4.10 1.23
CA ILE A 185 1.26 2.96 2.16
C ILE A 185 1.66 3.42 3.55
N LYS A 186 0.93 3.00 4.58
CA LYS A 186 1.35 3.18 5.98
C LYS A 186 2.48 2.20 6.31
N VAL A 187 3.61 2.71 6.80
CA VAL A 187 4.80 1.89 7.13
C VAL A 187 5.32 2.19 8.51
N GLU A 188 5.45 1.16 9.33
CA GLU A 188 6.09 1.21 10.63
C GLU A 188 7.39 0.39 10.65
N THR A 189 8.40 0.91 11.33
CA THR A 189 9.74 0.29 11.46
C THR A 189 10.13 0.35 12.93
N PRO A 190 9.50 -0.44 13.82
CA PRO A 190 9.79 -0.40 15.24
C PRO A 190 11.25 -0.74 15.51
N LEU A 191 11.84 0.00 16.47
CA LEU A 191 13.11 -0.38 17.05
C LEU A 191 12.83 -1.39 18.15
N MET A 192 13.21 -2.63 17.91
CA MET A 192 13.03 -3.70 18.89
C MET A 192 14.00 -3.48 20.06
N PRO A 193 13.59 -3.75 21.32
CA PRO A 193 14.41 -3.48 22.50
C PRO A 193 15.60 -4.42 22.59
N GLU A 194 16.80 -3.88 22.87
CA GLU A 194 18.04 -4.66 23.09
C GLU A 194 18.31 -5.71 21.97
N PRO A 195 18.32 -5.35 20.68
CA PRO A 195 18.33 -6.34 19.61
C PRO A 195 19.66 -7.10 19.47
N TRP A 196 20.72 -6.67 20.17
CA TRP A 196 21.95 -7.44 20.32
C TRP A 196 21.78 -8.67 21.22
N GLN A 197 20.80 -8.64 22.12
CA GLN A 197 20.42 -9.70 23.06
C GLN A 197 18.92 -9.95 22.97
N PRO A 198 18.43 -10.48 21.83
CA PRO A 198 17.01 -10.50 21.54
C PRO A 198 16.23 -11.39 22.51
N ASP A 199 15.21 -10.80 23.14
CA ASP A 199 14.24 -11.47 24.00
C ASP A 199 12.86 -11.42 23.37
N TYR A 200 12.19 -12.58 23.31
CA TYR A 200 10.92 -12.70 22.62
C TYR A 200 9.80 -11.89 23.30
N GLU A 201 9.72 -11.91 24.63
CA GLU A 201 8.65 -11.21 25.36
C GLU A 201 8.83 -9.69 25.29
N LYS A 202 10.07 -9.20 25.39
CA LYS A 202 10.39 -7.78 25.16
C LYS A 202 10.02 -7.34 23.75
N PHE A 203 10.40 -8.13 22.73
CA PHE A 203 10.04 -7.85 21.34
C PHE A 203 8.53 -7.86 21.13
N LYS A 204 7.82 -8.86 21.67
CA LYS A 204 6.36 -8.98 21.59
C LYS A 204 5.67 -7.76 22.20
N LYS A 205 6.07 -7.35 23.42
CA LYS A 205 5.53 -6.17 24.10
C LYS A 205 5.70 -4.89 23.27
N GLU A 206 6.82 -4.71 22.59
CA GLU A 206 7.04 -3.57 21.70
C GLU A 206 6.17 -3.66 20.44
N PHE A 207 6.13 -4.82 19.80
CA PHE A 207 5.41 -5.05 18.55
C PHE A 207 3.88 -4.96 18.70
N GLU A 208 3.32 -5.36 19.84
CA GLU A 208 1.87 -5.33 20.08
C GLU A 208 1.30 -3.92 20.28
N LYS A 209 2.15 -2.89 20.32
CA LYS A 209 1.71 -1.48 20.22
C LYS A 209 1.17 -1.12 18.84
N TYR A 210 1.52 -1.91 17.82
CA TYR A 210 1.13 -1.64 16.43
C TYR A 210 -0.10 -2.47 16.05
N ASN A 211 -1.05 -1.85 15.35
CA ASN A 211 -2.27 -2.53 14.93
C ASN A 211 -1.99 -3.51 13.79
N ILE A 212 -2.14 -4.81 14.03
CA ILE A 212 -2.00 -5.87 13.03
C ILE A 212 -3.38 -6.39 12.63
N ASN A 213 -3.68 -6.37 11.33
CA ASN A 213 -4.97 -6.80 10.79
C ASN A 213 -4.83 -7.59 9.47
N LYS A 214 -5.96 -7.98 8.88
CA LYS A 214 -6.02 -8.79 7.64
C LYS A 214 -5.36 -8.16 6.41
N ASN A 215 -5.12 -6.85 6.42
CA ASN A 215 -4.45 -6.10 5.36
C ASN A 215 -2.96 -5.87 5.68
N SER A 216 -2.48 -6.31 6.84
CA SER A 216 -1.09 -6.12 7.24
C SER A 216 -0.12 -6.93 6.38
N VAL A 217 1.01 -6.32 6.04
CA VAL A 217 2.18 -6.96 5.44
C VAL A 217 3.30 -6.90 6.47
N LEU A 218 3.77 -8.06 6.92
CA LEU A 218 4.85 -8.16 7.90
C LEU A 218 6.13 -8.57 7.18
N VAL A 219 7.18 -7.76 7.32
CA VAL A 219 8.49 -8.00 6.73
C VAL A 219 9.49 -8.18 7.86
N GLY A 220 10.19 -9.31 7.90
CA GLY A 220 11.29 -9.54 8.83
C GLY A 220 12.60 -9.60 8.09
N HIS A 221 13.68 -9.07 8.68
CA HIS A 221 15.05 -9.32 8.24
C HIS A 221 15.77 -10.17 9.27
N SER A 222 16.47 -11.23 8.84
CA SER A 222 17.30 -12.05 9.73
C SER A 222 16.53 -12.52 10.98
N CYS A 223 16.95 -12.12 12.19
CA CYS A 223 16.24 -12.44 13.43
C CYS A 223 14.78 -11.93 13.49
N GLY A 224 14.47 -10.83 12.80
CA GLY A 224 13.10 -10.32 12.69
C GLY A 224 12.16 -11.34 12.04
N CYS A 225 12.69 -12.20 11.16
CA CYS A 225 11.94 -13.33 10.62
C CYS A 225 11.54 -14.32 11.71
N ALA A 226 12.50 -14.67 12.60
CA ALA A 226 12.24 -15.59 13.68
C ALA A 226 11.19 -15.05 14.66
N PHE A 227 11.27 -13.77 15.00
CA PHE A 227 10.27 -13.10 15.82
C PHE A 227 8.87 -13.17 15.18
N LEU A 228 8.73 -12.74 13.92
CA LEU A 228 7.42 -12.69 13.25
C LEU A 228 6.78 -14.06 13.09
N VAL A 229 7.56 -15.09 12.72
CA VAL A 229 7.04 -16.45 12.57
C VAL A 229 6.57 -17.00 13.93
N ARG A 230 7.35 -16.78 15.01
CA ARG A 230 6.95 -17.19 16.36
C ARG A 230 5.68 -16.46 16.81
N TRP A 231 5.64 -15.14 16.66
CA TRP A 231 4.51 -14.31 17.07
C TRP A 231 3.22 -14.64 16.30
N LEU A 232 3.30 -14.88 14.98
CA LEU A 232 2.15 -15.32 14.18
C LEU A 232 1.68 -16.72 14.56
N GLY A 233 2.61 -17.59 14.96
CA GLY A 233 2.31 -18.93 15.44
C GLY A 233 1.61 -18.92 16.79
N GLU A 234 1.94 -17.99 17.67
CA GLU A 234 1.32 -17.84 18.98
C GLU A 234 -0.04 -17.14 18.90
N THR A 235 -0.11 -15.97 18.27
CA THR A 235 -1.30 -15.10 18.29
C THR A 235 -2.41 -15.53 17.35
N LYS A 236 -2.11 -16.45 16.44
CA LYS A 236 -3.02 -16.94 15.40
C LYS A 236 -3.65 -15.84 14.51
N LYS A 237 -3.03 -14.66 14.41
CA LYS A 237 -3.54 -13.54 13.60
C LYS A 237 -3.57 -13.85 12.09
N ASN A 238 -4.58 -13.31 11.41
CA ASN A 238 -4.68 -13.33 9.95
C ASN A 238 -4.06 -12.05 9.39
N ILE A 239 -3.20 -12.18 8.39
CA ILE A 239 -2.54 -11.06 7.71
C ILE A 239 -2.53 -11.27 6.19
N SER A 240 -2.22 -10.21 5.45
CA SER A 240 -2.16 -10.28 3.99
C SER A 240 -0.90 -11.03 3.54
N LYS A 241 0.29 -10.61 4.01
CA LYS A 241 1.56 -11.19 3.58
C LYS A 241 2.58 -11.30 4.69
N LEU A 242 3.36 -12.37 4.67
CA LEU A 242 4.58 -12.54 5.46
C LEU A 242 5.77 -12.59 4.51
N ILE A 243 6.72 -11.68 4.67
CA ILE A 243 7.94 -11.62 3.85
C ILE A 243 9.14 -11.79 4.78
N LEU A 244 9.94 -12.82 4.52
CA LEU A 244 11.12 -13.16 5.30
C LEU A 244 12.37 -12.86 4.46
N VAL A 245 13.15 -11.86 4.83
CA VAL A 245 14.38 -11.47 4.14
C VAL A 245 15.58 -12.05 4.88
N ALA A 246 16.37 -12.88 4.20
CA ALA A 246 17.54 -13.55 4.79
C ALA A 246 17.21 -14.25 6.12
N PRO A 247 16.19 -15.13 6.17
CA PRO A 247 15.65 -15.62 7.43
C PRO A 247 16.67 -16.40 8.25
N TRP A 248 16.67 -16.17 9.56
CA TRP A 248 17.58 -16.86 10.49
C TRP A 248 16.82 -17.64 11.56
N LYS A 249 17.22 -18.88 11.85
CA LYS A 249 16.60 -19.75 12.87
C LYS A 249 17.61 -20.53 13.72
N ILE A 250 18.89 -20.55 13.37
CA ILE A 250 19.86 -21.42 14.02
C ILE A 250 20.69 -20.57 14.99
N PRO A 251 20.56 -20.73 16.32
CA PRO A 251 21.40 -19.99 17.26
C PRO A 251 22.86 -20.49 17.19
N ASP A 252 23.79 -19.59 17.52
CA ASP A 252 25.20 -19.94 17.66
C ASP A 252 25.40 -20.96 18.81
N LYS A 253 26.43 -21.81 18.69
CA LYS A 253 26.75 -22.79 19.74
C LYS A 253 27.12 -22.06 21.03
N GLY A 254 26.45 -22.40 22.12
CA GLY A 254 26.72 -21.84 23.46
C GLY A 254 25.98 -20.54 23.79
N ASP A 255 25.19 -19.98 22.87
CA ASP A 255 24.39 -18.78 23.13
C ASP A 255 22.99 -19.16 23.68
N GLU A 256 22.91 -19.38 25.00
CA GLU A 256 21.66 -19.73 25.70
C GLU A 256 20.55 -18.68 25.52
N LEU A 257 20.90 -17.40 25.39
CA LEU A 257 19.91 -16.33 25.21
C LEU A 257 19.25 -16.42 23.83
N ARG A 258 20.07 -16.56 22.77
CA ARG A 258 19.56 -16.73 21.41
C ARG A 258 18.84 -18.08 21.23
N LYS A 259 19.19 -19.13 21.98
CA LYS A 259 18.41 -20.38 21.98
C LYS A 259 16.95 -20.12 22.34
N ASN A 260 16.68 -19.38 23.41
CA ASN A 260 15.31 -19.07 23.83
C ASN A 260 14.54 -18.25 22.79
N PHE A 261 15.22 -17.46 21.97
CA PHE A 261 14.61 -16.69 20.89
C PHE A 261 14.31 -17.54 19.65
N TYR A 262 15.27 -18.35 19.20
CA TYR A 262 15.21 -19.08 17.91
C TYR A 262 14.64 -20.50 17.99
N ILE A 263 14.75 -21.16 19.14
CA ILE A 263 14.28 -22.53 19.34
C ILE A 263 12.81 -22.50 19.78
N TYR A 264 11.95 -22.67 18.78
CA TYR A 264 10.50 -22.84 18.95
C TYR A 264 9.95 -23.69 17.79
N PRO A 265 8.84 -24.42 18.01
CA PRO A 265 8.16 -25.13 16.93
C PRO A 265 7.47 -24.13 15.99
N ILE A 266 7.67 -24.28 14.68
CA ILE A 266 6.98 -23.45 13.69
C ILE A 266 5.53 -23.91 13.60
N ASP A 267 4.60 -22.97 13.76
CA ASP A 267 3.18 -23.23 13.51
C ASP A 267 2.90 -23.36 12.01
N LYS A 268 2.75 -24.60 11.55
CA LYS A 268 2.45 -24.91 10.14
C LYS A 268 1.12 -24.35 9.66
N THR A 269 0.20 -23.98 10.57
CA THR A 269 -1.10 -23.39 10.19
C THR A 269 -0.99 -21.94 9.74
N ILE A 270 0.17 -21.29 9.88
CA ILE A 270 0.41 -19.93 9.38
C ILE A 270 0.07 -19.83 7.90
N LYS A 271 0.41 -20.82 7.07
CA LYS A 271 0.11 -20.83 5.64
C LYS A 271 -1.40 -20.81 5.30
N ASN A 272 -2.26 -21.17 6.25
CA ASN A 272 -3.72 -21.11 6.08
C ASN A 272 -4.29 -19.73 6.45
N ARG A 273 -3.52 -18.92 7.18
CA ARG A 273 -3.94 -17.63 7.77
C ARG A 273 -3.26 -16.42 7.14
N VAL A 274 -2.18 -16.67 6.40
CA VAL A 274 -1.42 -15.68 5.62
C VAL A 274 -1.67 -15.93 4.15
N LYS A 275 -2.18 -14.93 3.42
CA LYS A 275 -2.56 -15.13 2.00
C LYS A 275 -1.35 -15.40 1.10
N LYS A 276 -0.19 -14.84 1.43
CA LYS A 276 1.06 -15.01 0.66
C LYS A 276 2.28 -14.99 1.57
N ILE A 277 3.15 -15.97 1.43
CA ILE A 277 4.43 -16.05 2.15
C ILE A 277 5.55 -15.98 1.12
N VAL A 278 6.54 -15.11 1.36
CA VAL A 278 7.70 -14.93 0.48
C VAL A 278 8.97 -15.01 1.31
N LEU A 279 9.98 -15.73 0.80
CA LEU A 279 11.29 -15.88 1.43
C LEU A 279 12.35 -15.39 0.45
N PHE A 280 13.08 -14.33 0.81
CA PHE A 280 14.23 -13.86 0.07
C PHE A 280 15.52 -14.48 0.60
N THR A 281 16.41 -14.88 -0.32
CA THR A 281 17.77 -15.36 -0.03
C THR A 281 18.72 -14.96 -1.15
N SER A 282 20.01 -14.96 -0.87
CA SER A 282 21.04 -14.69 -1.87
C SER A 282 21.80 -15.95 -2.25
N ASP A 283 22.27 -16.08 -3.49
CA ASP A 283 23.17 -17.16 -3.90
C ASP A 283 24.43 -17.27 -3.02
N ASP A 284 24.95 -16.13 -2.54
CA ASP A 284 26.09 -15.98 -1.64
C ASP A 284 25.71 -15.78 -0.15
N GLU A 285 24.49 -16.14 0.26
CA GLU A 285 24.08 -16.22 1.68
C GLU A 285 24.84 -17.34 2.41
N GLU A 286 25.10 -17.17 3.71
CA GLU A 286 25.85 -18.18 4.45
C GLU A 286 25.06 -19.49 4.64
N GLU A 287 25.78 -20.56 4.95
CA GLU A 287 25.19 -21.90 5.06
C GLU A 287 24.10 -21.99 6.15
N ASN A 288 24.26 -21.34 7.31
CA ASN A 288 23.20 -21.37 8.32
C ASN A 288 21.98 -20.51 7.92
N GLY A 289 22.18 -19.44 7.16
CA GLY A 289 21.11 -18.68 6.53
C GLY A 289 20.33 -19.54 5.53
N LYS A 290 21.03 -20.25 4.64
CA LYS A 290 20.43 -21.22 3.71
C LYS A 290 19.69 -22.36 4.42
N LYS A 291 20.25 -22.92 5.50
CA LYS A 291 19.57 -23.93 6.34
C LYS A 291 18.32 -23.35 7.00
N SER A 292 18.41 -22.15 7.55
CA SER A 292 17.28 -21.46 8.19
C SER A 292 16.12 -21.24 7.21
N LEU A 293 16.43 -20.80 5.98
CA LEU A 293 15.45 -20.71 4.91
C LEU A 293 14.77 -22.06 4.62
N ARG A 294 15.54 -23.14 4.49
CA ARG A 294 14.99 -24.48 4.24
C ARG A 294 14.05 -24.92 5.36
N ILE A 295 14.39 -24.63 6.62
CA ILE A 295 13.54 -24.95 7.78
C ILE A 295 12.21 -24.19 7.70
N TYR A 296 12.24 -22.87 7.49
CA TYR A 296 11.01 -22.10 7.36
C TYR A 296 10.17 -22.53 6.15
N ASN A 297 10.80 -22.72 4.99
CA ASN A 297 10.07 -23.06 3.77
C ASN A 297 9.38 -24.43 3.87
N LYS A 298 10.02 -25.41 4.52
CA LYS A 298 9.43 -26.74 4.73
C LYS A 298 8.09 -26.70 5.45
N ASP A 299 7.94 -25.80 6.42
CA ASP A 299 6.74 -25.72 7.27
C ASP A 299 5.74 -24.64 6.82
N LEU A 300 6.23 -23.58 6.16
CA LEU A 300 5.41 -22.44 5.71
C LEU A 300 4.99 -22.52 4.23
N ASP A 301 5.69 -23.29 3.40
CA ASP A 301 5.38 -23.47 1.97
C ASP A 301 5.30 -22.12 1.20
N GLY A 302 6.35 -21.31 1.36
CA GLY A 302 6.41 -19.97 0.79
C GLY A 302 7.10 -19.90 -0.57
N LYS A 303 6.86 -18.81 -1.31
CA LYS A 303 7.59 -18.50 -2.54
C LYS A 303 9.03 -18.12 -2.19
N ILE A 304 10.01 -18.89 -2.66
CA ILE A 304 11.43 -18.53 -2.55
C ILE A 304 11.80 -17.60 -3.70
N ILE A 305 12.49 -16.50 -3.39
CA ILE A 305 13.12 -15.59 -4.33
C ILE A 305 14.61 -15.55 -4.02
N GLU A 306 15.42 -16.11 -4.91
CA GLU A 306 16.88 -16.08 -4.81
C GLU A 306 17.45 -14.96 -5.70
N LEU A 307 18.15 -13.99 -5.10
CA LEU A 307 18.84 -12.91 -5.81
C LEU A 307 20.35 -13.17 -5.81
N LYS A 308 21.07 -12.63 -6.79
CA LYS A 308 22.53 -12.84 -6.89
C LYS A 308 23.31 -11.74 -6.17
N GLY A 309 24.34 -12.09 -5.41
CA GLY A 309 25.29 -11.16 -4.79
C GLY A 309 24.71 -10.22 -3.73
N HIS A 310 23.60 -10.60 -3.09
CA HIS A 310 22.95 -9.82 -2.03
C HIS A 310 23.41 -10.22 -0.62
N GLY A 311 24.22 -11.27 -0.46
CA GLY A 311 24.67 -11.85 0.80
C GLY A 311 23.55 -11.96 1.84
N HIS A 312 23.78 -11.40 3.02
CA HIS A 312 22.79 -11.36 4.11
C HIS A 312 21.84 -10.14 4.04
N TYR A 313 21.71 -9.51 2.86
CA TYR A 313 20.88 -8.33 2.65
C TYR A 313 21.24 -7.14 3.56
N THR A 314 22.52 -7.06 3.93
CA THR A 314 23.09 -5.88 4.58
C THR A 314 23.56 -4.88 3.53
N LEU A 315 23.66 -3.59 3.90
CA LEU A 315 24.21 -2.56 3.00
C LEU A 315 25.61 -2.94 2.48
N GLY A 316 26.43 -3.57 3.31
CA GLY A 316 27.77 -4.01 2.92
C GLY A 316 27.75 -5.11 1.86
N ASN A 317 26.81 -6.07 1.94
CA ASN A 317 26.68 -7.12 0.95
C ASN A 317 26.02 -6.61 -0.34
N MET A 318 24.88 -5.93 -0.22
CA MET A 318 24.11 -5.44 -1.36
C MET A 318 24.80 -4.29 -2.11
N LYS A 319 25.68 -3.54 -1.43
CA LYS A 319 26.32 -2.31 -1.94
C LYS A 319 25.31 -1.24 -2.41
N THR A 320 24.06 -1.36 -1.98
CA THR A 320 22.97 -0.44 -2.27
C THR A 320 21.90 -0.56 -1.19
N GLU A 321 21.17 0.52 -0.94
CA GLU A 321 19.96 0.52 -0.10
C GLU A 321 18.70 0.15 -0.91
N LYS A 322 18.81 0.11 -2.25
CA LYS A 322 17.69 -0.16 -3.14
C LYS A 322 17.33 -1.64 -3.10
N PHE A 323 16.06 -1.92 -2.82
CA PHE A 323 15.51 -3.27 -2.83
C PHE A 323 14.15 -3.32 -3.57
N PRO A 324 14.14 -3.07 -4.89
CA PRO A 324 12.90 -2.94 -5.69
C PRO A 324 12.06 -4.23 -5.71
N GLU A 325 12.67 -5.40 -5.62
CA GLU A 325 11.98 -6.69 -5.58
C GLU A 325 11.11 -6.82 -4.32
N LEU A 326 11.59 -6.30 -3.18
CA LEU A 326 10.80 -6.24 -1.95
C LEU A 326 9.60 -5.30 -2.11
N ILE A 327 9.78 -4.13 -2.72
CA ILE A 327 8.67 -3.20 -3.01
C ILE A 327 7.60 -3.87 -3.88
N TYR A 328 8.03 -4.62 -4.90
CA TYR A 328 7.13 -5.35 -5.77
C TYR A 328 6.29 -6.38 -5.00
N GLU A 329 6.93 -7.20 -4.15
CA GLU A 329 6.24 -8.25 -3.38
C GLU A 329 5.34 -7.68 -2.26
N ILE A 330 5.67 -6.51 -1.71
CA ILE A 330 4.78 -5.81 -0.76
C ILE A 330 3.50 -5.35 -1.47
N ILE A 331 3.62 -4.74 -2.64
CA ILE A 331 2.48 -4.16 -3.38
C ILE A 331 1.61 -5.21 -4.08
N ASN A 332 2.22 -6.27 -4.64
CA ASN A 332 1.55 -7.28 -5.47
C ASN A 332 1.45 -8.63 -4.76
#